data_AF-A0A1M4ZYT0-F1
#
_entry.id   AF-A0A1M4ZYT0-F1
#
_cell.length_a   1.000
_cell.length_b   1.000
_cell.length_c   1.000
_cell.angle_alpha   90.00
_cell.angle_beta   90.00
_cell.angle_gamma   90.00
#
_symmetry.space_group_name_H-M   'P 1'
#
loop_
_entity.id
_entity.type
_entity.pdbx_description
1 polymer ?
#
loop_
_entity_poly.entity_id
_entity_poly.type
_entity_poly.pdbx_seq_one_letter_code
_entity_poly.pdbx_strand_id
1 'polypeptide(L)'
;MKIIKELNLPLNKRVRLIIGKDEERQWRCINHYFQYEEMPMMGFTPDADFSIIIGEKGVLTLAFTGYIKETSSTEFAWRLVEFSSGQESNKVPDLAIAQIEGEGDTIKELFQSFLLENQLLGYVEELDTSFQLILHGVSHHVSDPHRGLNAALLLSKFLQQLSLEAQGSQYIEMLNQYFTDSFFGEKLEIAVTEEILGRLTVNVGICRYHRYGEASLTLNCRYPMGVNPDELKNYIAERLAPYQLKLTSVEHIPSIM
;
A
#
# COMPACT_ATOMS: atom_id res chain seq x y z
N MET A 1 -25.40 -24.18 9.69
CA MET A 1 -26.81 -23.91 9.34
C MET A 1 -27.54 -25.14 8.78
N LYS A 2 -27.07 -25.77 7.69
CA LYS A 2 -27.72 -26.96 7.09
C LYS A 2 -27.97 -28.10 8.09
N ILE A 3 -26.95 -28.47 8.87
CA ILE A 3 -27.03 -29.53 9.89
C ILE A 3 -28.17 -29.26 10.89
N ILE A 4 -28.27 -28.03 11.41
CA ILE A 4 -29.32 -27.63 12.36
C ILE A 4 -30.72 -27.79 11.75
N LYS A 5 -30.87 -27.43 10.47
CA LYS A 5 -32.14 -27.59 9.72
C LYS A 5 -32.49 -29.06 9.51
N GLU A 6 -31.53 -29.90 9.13
CA GLU A 6 -31.74 -31.33 8.90
C GLU A 6 -32.07 -32.11 10.18
N LEU A 7 -31.48 -31.70 11.30
CA LEU A 7 -31.76 -32.28 12.63
C LEU A 7 -33.06 -31.75 13.26
N ASN A 8 -33.77 -30.82 12.60
CA ASN A 8 -35.01 -30.19 13.07
C ASN A 8 -34.93 -29.68 14.53
N LEU A 9 -33.80 -29.08 14.90
CA LEU A 9 -33.58 -28.56 16.25
C LEU A 9 -34.45 -27.31 16.51
N PRO A 10 -34.99 -27.13 17.73
CA PRO A 10 -35.77 -25.94 18.06
C PRO A 10 -34.91 -24.68 18.06
N LEU A 11 -35.38 -23.62 17.39
CA LEU A 11 -34.71 -22.33 17.33
C LEU A 11 -35.55 -21.24 18.01
N ASN A 12 -34.94 -20.52 18.95
CA ASN A 12 -35.57 -19.39 19.65
C ASN A 12 -35.39 -18.05 18.92
N LYS A 13 -34.64 -18.03 17.81
CA LYS A 13 -34.35 -16.84 17.00
C LYS A 13 -34.36 -17.18 15.51
N ARG A 14 -34.79 -16.23 14.67
CA ARG A 14 -34.65 -16.32 13.21
C ARG A 14 -33.16 -16.18 12.85
N VAL A 15 -32.70 -17.00 11.89
CA VAL A 15 -31.34 -16.94 11.36
C VAL A 15 -31.40 -16.45 9.91
N ARG A 16 -30.56 -15.47 9.56
CA ARG A 16 -30.42 -14.94 8.20
C ARG A 16 -28.99 -15.17 7.73
N LEU A 17 -28.81 -15.72 6.53
CA LEU A 17 -27.53 -15.75 5.83
C LEU A 17 -27.56 -14.63 4.79
N ILE A 18 -26.74 -13.60 5.00
CA ILE A 18 -26.61 -12.46 4.10
C ILE A 18 -25.34 -12.67 3.29
N ILE A 19 -25.42 -12.59 1.96
CA ILE A 19 -24.29 -12.82 1.05
C ILE A 19 -24.09 -11.55 0.22
N GLY A 20 -22.98 -10.86 0.48
CA GLY A 20 -22.52 -9.72 -0.32
C GLY A 20 -21.65 -10.16 -1.50
N LYS A 21 -21.43 -9.24 -2.45
CA LYS A 21 -20.52 -9.44 -3.59
C LYS A 21 -19.53 -8.29 -3.81
N ASP A 22 -19.52 -7.30 -2.91
CA ASP A 22 -18.79 -6.03 -3.08
C ASP A 22 -18.25 -5.52 -1.73
N GLU A 23 -17.90 -6.46 -0.84
CA GLU A 23 -17.32 -6.21 0.47
C GLU A 23 -15.93 -5.55 0.34
N GLU A 24 -15.04 -6.17 -0.44
CA GLU A 24 -13.66 -5.74 -0.73
C GLU A 24 -13.47 -4.38 -1.45
N ARG A 25 -14.55 -3.63 -1.69
CA ARG A 25 -14.51 -2.38 -2.45
C ARG A 25 -15.28 -1.26 -1.77
N GLN A 26 -16.59 -1.19 -2.01
CA GLN A 26 -17.42 -0.04 -1.65
C GLN A 26 -18.65 -0.41 -0.82
N TRP A 27 -18.78 -1.69 -0.43
CA TRP A 27 -19.88 -2.17 0.40
C TRP A 27 -21.27 -1.91 -0.20
N ARG A 28 -21.37 -1.70 -1.53
CA ARG A 28 -22.63 -1.28 -2.18
C ARG A 28 -23.73 -2.32 -1.98
N CYS A 29 -23.37 -3.60 -1.93
CA CYS A 29 -24.31 -4.68 -1.70
C CYS A 29 -24.97 -4.61 -0.31
N ILE A 30 -24.20 -4.36 0.74
CA ILE A 30 -24.72 -4.32 2.11
C ILE A 30 -25.46 -3.00 2.36
N ASN A 31 -24.93 -1.89 1.84
CA ASN A 31 -25.60 -0.60 1.87
C ASN A 31 -26.98 -0.65 1.19
N HIS A 32 -27.06 -1.28 0.01
CA HIS A 32 -28.32 -1.48 -0.68
C HIS A 32 -29.25 -2.44 0.09
N TYR A 33 -28.73 -3.58 0.58
CA TYR A 33 -29.53 -4.57 1.32
C TYR A 33 -30.25 -3.95 2.52
N PHE A 34 -29.55 -3.16 3.36
CA PHE A 34 -30.14 -2.56 4.55
C PHE A 34 -31.05 -1.35 4.30
N GLN A 35 -31.19 -0.89 3.04
CA GLN A 35 -32.26 0.05 2.68
C GLN A 35 -33.64 -0.63 2.62
N TYR A 36 -33.68 -1.95 2.39
CA TYR A 36 -34.93 -2.70 2.19
C TYR A 36 -35.15 -3.78 3.25
N GLU A 37 -34.08 -4.30 3.84
CA GLU A 37 -34.11 -5.47 4.70
C GLU A 37 -33.85 -5.14 6.17
N GLU A 38 -34.51 -5.88 7.05
CA GLU A 38 -34.39 -5.72 8.51
C GLU A 38 -32.95 -5.97 9.01
N MET A 39 -32.41 -5.01 9.79
CA MET A 39 -31.13 -5.13 10.49
C MET A 39 -31.19 -6.26 11.54
N PRO A 40 -30.28 -7.26 11.50
CA PRO A 40 -30.22 -8.29 12.54
C PRO A 40 -29.95 -7.70 13.93
N MET A 41 -30.55 -8.30 14.97
CA MET A 41 -30.26 -7.92 16.37
C MET A 41 -28.84 -8.27 16.81
N MET A 42 -28.23 -9.26 16.16
CA MET A 42 -26.86 -9.71 16.39
C MET A 42 -26.38 -10.42 15.13
N GLY A 43 -25.07 -10.37 14.88
CA GLY A 43 -24.44 -11.03 13.75
C GLY A 43 -22.97 -11.26 14.00
N PHE A 44 -22.37 -12.11 13.17
CA PHE A 44 -20.93 -12.25 13.04
C PHE A 44 -20.63 -12.50 11.57
N THR A 45 -19.44 -12.12 11.13
CA THR A 45 -18.93 -12.49 9.81
C THR A 45 -17.95 -13.67 9.97
N PRO A 46 -18.06 -14.74 9.16
CA PRO A 46 -17.11 -15.85 9.18
C PRO A 46 -15.87 -15.56 8.30
N ASP A 47 -15.60 -14.31 7.97
CA ASP A 47 -14.62 -13.88 6.96
C ASP A 47 -13.26 -13.48 7.57
N ALA A 48 -12.92 -14.04 8.74
CA ALA A 48 -11.68 -13.74 9.44
C ALA A 48 -11.15 -14.95 10.23
N ASP A 49 -9.96 -14.78 10.82
CA ASP A 49 -9.25 -15.85 11.52
C ASP A 49 -9.91 -16.23 12.86
N PHE A 50 -9.76 -17.50 13.24
CA PHE A 50 -10.13 -18.01 14.56
C PHE A 50 -9.17 -17.49 15.65
N SER A 51 -9.61 -17.19 16.87
CA SER A 51 -10.89 -17.54 17.52
C SER A 51 -12.03 -16.54 17.29
N ILE A 52 -12.24 -15.56 18.16
CA ILE A 52 -13.25 -14.51 18.01
C ILE A 52 -12.56 -13.16 17.75
N ILE A 53 -12.96 -12.49 16.67
CA ILE A 53 -12.55 -11.11 16.40
C ILE A 53 -13.64 -10.20 16.96
N ILE A 54 -13.28 -9.38 17.94
CA ILE A 54 -14.19 -8.45 18.65
C ILE A 54 -14.00 -7.00 18.21
N GLY A 55 -13.18 -6.75 17.21
CA GLY A 55 -12.93 -5.40 16.72
C GLY A 55 -12.01 -5.37 15.51
N GLU A 56 -12.06 -4.27 14.77
CA GLU A 56 -11.28 -4.06 13.57
C GLU A 56 -10.61 -2.69 13.60
N LYS A 57 -9.36 -2.64 13.10
CA LYS A 57 -8.63 -1.39 12.92
C LYS A 57 -9.37 -0.47 11.96
N GLY A 58 -9.29 0.82 12.22
CA GLY A 58 -9.74 1.82 11.27
C GLY A 58 -8.85 1.80 10.03
N VAL A 59 -9.43 2.16 8.89
CA VAL A 59 -8.77 2.19 7.59
C VAL A 59 -8.71 3.62 7.11
N LEU A 60 -7.53 4.09 6.76
CA LEU A 60 -7.32 5.39 6.16
C LEU A 60 -6.51 5.21 4.88
N THR A 61 -7.17 5.33 3.72
CA THR A 61 -6.52 5.34 2.41
C THR A 61 -6.30 6.80 1.99
N LEU A 62 -5.04 7.15 1.72
CA LEU A 62 -4.63 8.49 1.34
C LEU A 62 -3.99 8.46 -0.04
N ALA A 63 -4.58 9.15 -1.01
CA ALA A 63 -3.98 9.33 -2.33
C ALA A 63 -3.35 10.72 -2.43
N PHE A 64 -2.09 10.76 -2.88
CA PHE A 64 -1.34 11.96 -3.13
C PHE A 64 -0.97 12.04 -4.60
N THR A 65 -1.07 13.23 -5.19
CA THR A 65 -0.57 13.49 -6.54
C THR A 65 0.18 14.82 -6.63
N GLY A 66 1.05 14.95 -7.61
CA GLY A 66 1.82 16.17 -7.82
C GLY A 66 2.78 16.11 -8.99
N TYR A 67 3.43 17.24 -9.26
CA TYR A 67 4.46 17.35 -10.29
C TYR A 67 5.78 17.68 -9.60
N ILE A 68 6.67 16.69 -9.56
CA ILE A 68 8.01 16.85 -8.98
C ILE A 68 8.83 17.69 -9.94
N LYS A 69 9.37 18.80 -9.47
CA LYS A 69 10.06 19.75 -10.34
C LYS A 69 11.49 19.32 -10.57
N GLU A 70 11.95 19.47 -11.81
CA GLU A 70 13.37 19.38 -12.10
C GLU A 70 14.12 20.49 -11.36
N THR A 71 15.16 20.12 -10.62
CA THR A 71 16.12 21.05 -10.05
C THR A 71 17.39 21.00 -10.90
N SER A 72 18.12 22.12 -10.92
CA SER A 72 19.37 22.22 -11.68
C SER A 72 20.46 21.35 -11.03
N SER A 73 20.50 20.08 -11.39
CA SER A 73 21.64 19.19 -11.18
C SER A 73 22.23 18.85 -12.55
N THR A 74 23.54 19.02 -12.69
CA THR A 74 24.25 18.80 -13.96
C THR A 74 24.98 17.46 -14.02
N GLU A 75 25.08 16.74 -12.91
CA GLU A 75 25.80 15.46 -12.84
C GLU A 75 24.87 14.35 -12.35
N PHE A 76 24.55 13.42 -13.25
CA PHE A 76 23.85 12.17 -12.98
C PHE A 76 24.33 11.12 -14.00
N ALA A 77 24.35 9.85 -13.61
CA ALA A 77 24.67 8.75 -14.52
C ALA A 77 23.40 8.16 -15.16
N TRP A 78 22.30 8.18 -14.41
CA TRP A 78 21.04 7.58 -14.79
C TRP A 78 19.91 8.58 -14.65
N ARG A 79 18.89 8.40 -15.46
CA ARG A 79 17.66 9.16 -15.42
C ARG A 79 16.47 8.23 -15.20
N LEU A 80 15.62 8.51 -14.24
CA LEU A 80 14.35 7.81 -14.05
C LEU A 80 13.30 8.36 -15.02
N VAL A 81 12.88 7.55 -15.99
CA VAL A 81 11.81 7.91 -16.93
C VAL A 81 10.44 7.62 -16.33
N GLU A 82 10.29 6.41 -15.79
CA GLU A 82 9.03 5.92 -15.23
C GLU A 82 9.30 5.02 -14.02
N PHE A 83 8.41 5.07 -13.04
CA PHE A 83 8.32 4.11 -11.95
C PHE A 83 6.86 3.76 -11.71
N SER A 84 6.53 2.47 -11.69
CA SER A 84 5.18 2.01 -11.42
C SER A 84 5.17 0.76 -10.54
N SER A 85 4.26 0.72 -9.58
CA SER A 85 4.05 -0.45 -8.72
C SER A 85 2.65 -0.45 -8.10
N GLY A 86 2.04 -1.62 -8.01
CA GLY A 86 0.74 -1.85 -7.36
C GLY A 86 -0.48 -1.34 -8.14
N GLN A 87 -1.62 -2.00 -7.98
CA GLN A 87 -2.90 -1.65 -8.64
C GLN A 87 -4.02 -1.36 -7.64
N GLU A 88 -3.93 -1.93 -6.43
CA GLU A 88 -4.94 -1.82 -5.38
C GLU A 88 -4.25 -1.40 -4.08
N SER A 89 -4.82 -0.43 -3.35
CA SER A 89 -4.21 0.09 -2.12
C SER A 89 -4.29 -0.89 -0.94
N ASN A 90 -5.21 -1.85 -1.00
CA ASN A 90 -5.46 -2.86 0.04
C ASN A 90 -4.60 -4.13 -0.09
N LYS A 91 -3.61 -4.15 -0.98
CA LYS A 91 -2.61 -5.23 -1.09
C LYS A 91 -1.19 -4.69 -1.07
N VAL A 92 -0.26 -5.49 -0.55
CA VAL A 92 1.17 -5.23 -0.73
C VAL A 92 1.52 -5.46 -2.21
N PRO A 93 2.13 -4.48 -2.92
CA PRO A 93 2.54 -4.65 -4.30
C PRO A 93 3.59 -5.74 -4.48
N ASP A 94 3.34 -6.65 -5.42
CA ASP A 94 4.20 -7.78 -5.78
C ASP A 94 4.96 -7.58 -7.10
N LEU A 95 4.76 -6.45 -7.77
CA LEU A 95 5.47 -6.08 -8.98
C LEU A 95 5.78 -4.59 -8.97
N ALA A 96 7.05 -4.26 -9.20
CA ALA A 96 7.52 -2.91 -9.46
C ALA A 96 8.34 -2.89 -10.74
N ILE A 97 8.13 -1.85 -11.53
CA ILE A 97 8.79 -1.62 -12.81
C ILE A 97 9.37 -0.20 -12.78
N ALA A 98 10.65 -0.05 -13.11
CA ALA A 98 11.29 1.24 -13.31
C ALA A 98 11.98 1.27 -14.67
N GLN A 99 11.72 2.33 -15.45
CA GLN A 99 12.43 2.59 -16.69
C GLN A 99 13.48 3.67 -16.44
N ILE A 100 14.73 3.36 -16.77
CA ILE A 100 15.85 4.29 -16.62
C ILE A 100 16.61 4.49 -17.93
N GLU A 101 17.08 5.70 -18.18
CA GLU A 101 17.94 6.07 -19.29
C GLU A 101 19.35 6.38 -18.78
N GLY A 102 20.37 5.92 -19.48
CA GLY A 102 21.76 6.19 -19.13
C GLY A 102 22.72 5.33 -19.94
N GLU A 103 24.00 5.67 -19.88
CA GLU A 103 25.06 4.93 -20.55
C GLU A 103 25.74 4.00 -19.53
N GLY A 104 25.62 2.69 -19.72
CA GLY A 104 26.32 1.74 -18.87
C GLY A 104 25.83 0.29 -19.03
N ASP A 105 26.66 -0.55 -19.64
CA ASP A 105 26.42 -2.00 -19.72
C ASP A 105 26.34 -2.68 -18.33
N THR A 106 26.80 -1.99 -17.27
CA THR A 106 26.92 -2.50 -15.91
C THR A 106 25.61 -2.56 -15.13
N ILE A 107 24.53 -1.91 -15.61
CA ILE A 107 23.27 -1.87 -14.85
C ILE A 107 22.67 -3.25 -14.63
N LYS A 108 22.81 -4.15 -15.61
CA LYS A 108 22.37 -5.54 -15.53
C LYS A 108 23.12 -6.27 -14.41
N GLU A 109 24.43 -6.09 -14.32
CA GLU A 109 25.29 -6.71 -13.32
C GLU A 109 25.01 -6.17 -11.91
N LEU A 110 24.84 -4.85 -11.78
CA LEU A 110 24.49 -4.20 -10.51
C LEU A 110 23.14 -4.69 -10.00
N PHE A 111 22.13 -4.73 -10.87
CA PHE A 111 20.80 -5.20 -10.48
C PHE A 111 20.80 -6.69 -10.14
N GLN A 112 21.48 -7.52 -10.95
CA GLN A 112 21.59 -8.95 -10.66
C GLN A 112 22.30 -9.22 -9.32
N SER A 113 23.35 -8.46 -9.00
CA SER A 113 24.05 -8.56 -7.71
C SER A 113 23.12 -8.20 -6.56
N PHE A 114 22.38 -7.09 -6.69
CA PHE A 114 21.38 -6.68 -5.70
C PHE A 114 20.29 -7.74 -5.48
N LEU A 115 19.77 -8.34 -6.56
CA LEU A 115 18.77 -9.40 -6.47
C LEU A 115 19.33 -10.64 -5.74
N LEU A 116 20.55 -11.06 -6.05
CA LEU A 116 21.18 -12.23 -5.43
C LEU A 116 21.44 -12.02 -3.94
N GLU A 117 22.00 -10.86 -3.57
CA GLU A 117 22.31 -10.51 -2.17
C GLU A 117 21.06 -10.48 -1.30
N ASN A 118 19.94 -10.02 -1.85
CA ASN A 118 18.67 -9.87 -1.13
C ASN A 118 17.71 -11.05 -1.34
N GLN A 119 18.10 -12.07 -2.10
CA GLN A 119 17.27 -13.25 -2.43
C GLN A 119 15.94 -12.87 -3.10
N LEU A 120 16.01 -11.92 -4.04
CA LEU A 120 14.85 -11.37 -4.75
C LEU A 120 14.74 -11.93 -6.17
N LEU A 121 13.53 -11.85 -6.74
CA LEU A 121 13.26 -12.19 -8.12
C LEU A 121 13.08 -10.92 -8.94
N GLY A 122 13.66 -10.90 -10.13
CA GLY A 122 13.62 -9.74 -11.02
C GLY A 122 14.58 -9.91 -12.18
N TYR A 123 14.52 -8.99 -13.13
CA TYR A 123 15.38 -8.97 -14.30
C TYR A 123 15.41 -7.58 -14.94
N VAL A 124 16.33 -7.38 -15.88
CA VAL A 124 16.45 -6.15 -16.66
C VAL A 124 16.16 -6.47 -18.12
N GLU A 125 15.23 -5.74 -18.72
CA GLU A 125 15.06 -5.70 -20.18
C GLU A 125 15.78 -4.49 -20.74
N GLU A 126 16.57 -4.71 -21.78
CA GLU A 126 17.20 -3.63 -22.53
C GLU A 126 16.27 -3.21 -23.67
N LEU A 127 16.01 -1.90 -23.75
CA LEU A 127 15.26 -1.24 -24.80
C LEU A 127 16.23 -0.36 -25.59
N ASP A 128 15.79 0.16 -26.76
CA ASP A 128 16.68 0.88 -27.69
C ASP A 128 17.52 2.01 -27.05
N THR A 129 16.94 2.74 -26.09
CA THR A 129 17.61 3.89 -25.43
C THR A 129 17.50 3.86 -23.90
N SER A 130 16.99 2.77 -23.33
CA SER A 130 16.70 2.70 -21.89
C SER A 130 16.70 1.27 -21.37
N PHE A 131 16.72 1.11 -20.06
CA PHE A 131 16.62 -0.19 -19.40
C PHE A 131 15.34 -0.22 -18.56
N GLN A 132 14.60 -1.31 -18.65
CA GLN A 132 13.47 -1.58 -17.79
C GLN A 132 13.89 -2.57 -16.70
N LEU A 133 13.85 -2.12 -15.45
CA LEU A 133 14.11 -2.90 -14.26
C LEU A 133 12.78 -3.45 -13.76
N ILE A 134 12.67 -4.77 -13.67
CA ILE A 134 11.47 -5.46 -13.17
C ILE A 134 11.84 -6.20 -11.89
N LEU A 135 11.11 -5.92 -10.81
CA LEU A 135 11.28 -6.58 -9.51
C LEU A 135 9.97 -7.20 -9.04
N HIS A 136 10.05 -8.46 -8.65
CA HIS A 136 8.95 -9.21 -8.06
C HIS A 136 9.07 -9.24 -6.53
N GLY A 137 7.98 -8.87 -5.88
CA GLY A 137 7.77 -8.98 -4.45
C GLY A 137 6.88 -10.17 -4.10
N VAL A 138 6.24 -10.09 -2.94
CA VAL A 138 5.29 -11.09 -2.43
C VAL A 138 4.09 -10.34 -1.88
N SER A 139 2.93 -10.53 -2.50
CA SER A 139 1.71 -9.86 -2.07
C SER A 139 1.20 -10.45 -0.75
N HIS A 140 0.63 -9.58 0.08
CA HIS A 140 -0.05 -9.93 1.31
C HIS A 140 -1.15 -8.90 1.59
N HIS A 141 -2.13 -9.25 2.43
CA HIS A 141 -3.13 -8.31 2.90
C HIS A 141 -2.49 -7.19 3.73
N VAL A 142 -2.98 -5.95 3.56
CA VAL A 142 -2.38 -4.74 4.16
C VAL A 142 -2.59 -4.57 5.66
N SER A 143 -3.39 -5.44 6.28
CA SER A 143 -3.39 -5.57 7.75
C SER A 143 -2.01 -5.97 8.28
N ASP A 144 -1.23 -6.71 7.48
CA ASP A 144 0.05 -7.31 7.85
C ASP A 144 1.11 -7.08 6.75
N PRO A 145 1.45 -5.82 6.44
CA PRO A 145 2.31 -5.51 5.30
C PRO A 145 3.73 -6.06 5.48
N HIS A 146 4.16 -6.26 6.73
CA HIS A 146 5.45 -6.87 7.10
C HIS A 146 5.60 -8.35 6.72
N ARG A 147 4.49 -9.04 6.39
CA ARG A 147 4.53 -10.43 5.90
C ARG A 147 4.72 -10.54 4.39
N GLY A 148 4.51 -9.43 3.67
CA GLY A 148 4.78 -9.34 2.24
C GLY A 148 6.18 -8.79 1.96
N LEU A 149 6.56 -8.84 0.69
CA LEU A 149 7.73 -8.14 0.17
C LEU A 149 7.22 -7.05 -0.78
N ASN A 150 7.22 -5.79 -0.34
CA ASN A 150 6.72 -4.69 -1.15
C ASN A 150 7.70 -4.37 -2.29
N ALA A 151 7.33 -4.75 -3.51
CA ALA A 151 8.19 -4.61 -4.69
C ALA A 151 8.59 -3.14 -4.93
N ALA A 152 7.69 -2.18 -4.65
CA ALA A 152 7.96 -0.76 -4.82
C ALA A 152 9.13 -0.31 -3.94
N LEU A 153 9.08 -0.67 -2.65
CA LEU A 153 10.07 -0.27 -1.67
C LEU A 153 11.40 -1.01 -1.86
N LEU A 154 11.36 -2.24 -2.35
CA LEU A 154 12.58 -2.99 -2.69
C LEU A 154 13.27 -2.40 -3.93
N LEU A 155 12.51 -2.06 -4.98
CA LEU A 155 13.07 -1.42 -6.17
C LEU A 155 13.57 -0.01 -5.85
N SER A 156 12.89 0.74 -4.98
CA SER A 156 13.39 2.05 -4.53
C SER A 156 14.70 1.94 -3.76
N LYS A 157 14.95 0.87 -2.98
CA LYS A 157 16.25 0.63 -2.33
C LYS A 157 17.37 0.50 -3.36
N PHE A 158 17.14 -0.26 -4.43
CA PHE A 158 18.11 -0.42 -5.50
C PHE A 158 18.37 0.92 -6.21
N LEU A 159 17.30 1.61 -6.61
CA LEU A 159 17.40 2.89 -7.33
C LEU A 159 18.12 3.99 -6.52
N GLN A 160 18.03 3.97 -5.20
CA GLN A 160 18.76 4.90 -4.31
C GLN A 160 20.28 4.74 -4.39
N GLN A 161 20.77 3.58 -4.81
CA GLN A 161 22.22 3.31 -4.97
C GLN A 161 22.77 3.90 -6.27
N LEU A 162 21.90 4.27 -7.20
CA LEU A 162 22.27 4.84 -8.49
C LEU A 162 22.43 6.36 -8.38
N SER A 163 23.32 6.92 -9.19
CA SER A 163 23.41 8.37 -9.41
C SER A 163 22.28 8.82 -10.35
N LEU A 164 21.08 8.97 -9.79
CA LEU A 164 19.90 9.45 -10.50
C LEU A 164 19.92 10.97 -10.67
N GLU A 165 19.24 11.45 -11.71
CA GLU A 165 18.89 12.86 -11.87
C GLU A 165 18.01 13.34 -10.70
N ALA A 166 18.12 14.63 -10.37
CA ALA A 166 17.54 15.15 -9.14
C ALA A 166 16.02 14.96 -9.01
N GLN A 167 15.29 15.03 -10.13
CA GLN A 167 13.83 14.85 -10.15
C GLN A 167 13.43 13.41 -9.76
N GLY A 168 14.02 12.41 -10.41
CA GLY A 168 13.80 11.00 -10.10
C GLY A 168 14.28 10.63 -8.69
N SER A 169 15.47 11.14 -8.33
CA SER A 169 16.05 10.94 -7.00
C SER A 169 15.13 11.41 -5.88
N GLN A 170 14.43 12.55 -6.02
CA GLN A 170 13.50 13.04 -5.00
C GLN A 170 12.35 12.07 -4.73
N TYR A 171 11.78 11.46 -5.76
CA TYR A 171 10.69 10.49 -5.59
C TYR A 171 11.17 9.22 -4.89
N ILE A 172 12.34 8.71 -5.31
CA ILE A 172 12.95 7.51 -4.71
C ILE A 172 13.39 7.78 -3.26
N GLU A 173 13.97 8.94 -2.99
CA GLU A 173 14.38 9.36 -1.65
C GLU A 173 13.18 9.44 -0.71
N MET A 174 12.05 10.01 -1.14
CA MET A 174 10.82 10.03 -0.35
C MET A 174 10.38 8.61 0.05
N LEU A 175 10.38 7.66 -0.89
CA LEU A 175 10.01 6.27 -0.60
C LEU A 175 10.92 5.67 0.47
N ASN A 176 12.23 5.86 0.33
CA ASN A 176 13.22 5.32 1.25
C ASN A 176 13.26 6.02 2.61
N GLN A 177 13.05 7.32 2.64
CA GLN A 177 13.09 8.13 3.85
C GLN A 177 11.90 7.84 4.76
N TYR A 178 10.71 7.54 4.22
CA TYR A 178 9.50 7.42 5.04
C TYR A 178 8.89 6.02 5.11
N PHE A 179 9.10 5.15 4.12
CA PHE A 179 8.30 3.94 3.99
C PHE A 179 9.12 2.66 3.96
N THR A 180 10.28 2.69 3.32
CA THR A 180 11.17 1.52 3.26
C THR A 180 11.53 1.03 4.65
N ASP A 181 11.30 -0.26 4.92
CA ASP A 181 11.51 -0.92 6.23
C ASP A 181 10.75 -0.27 7.41
N SER A 182 9.66 0.46 7.14
CA SER A 182 8.88 1.21 8.15
C SER A 182 7.39 0.82 8.11
N PHE A 183 7.12 -0.47 8.28
CA PHE A 183 5.78 -1.06 8.18
C PHE A 183 4.78 -0.55 9.20
N PHE A 184 5.25 0.03 10.31
CA PHE A 184 4.42 0.50 11.40
C PHE A 184 4.54 2.01 11.60
N GLY A 185 5.02 2.72 10.57
CA GLY A 185 5.11 4.18 10.56
C GLY A 185 6.24 4.77 11.42
N GLU A 186 7.29 3.98 11.69
CA GLU A 186 8.45 4.40 12.47
C GLU A 186 9.16 5.61 11.86
N LYS A 187 9.46 5.58 10.56
CA LYS A 187 10.12 6.68 9.84
C LYS A 187 9.22 7.90 9.62
N LEU A 188 7.92 7.68 9.64
CA LEU A 188 6.93 8.76 9.65
C LEU A 188 6.69 9.32 11.06
N GLU A 189 7.26 8.74 12.12
CA GLU A 189 7.04 9.16 13.51
C GLU A 189 5.56 9.09 13.94
N ILE A 190 4.79 8.16 13.36
CA ILE A 190 3.36 7.91 13.67
C ILE A 190 3.13 6.54 14.31
N ALA A 191 4.21 5.84 14.69
CA ALA A 191 4.12 4.51 15.27
C ALA A 191 3.37 4.54 16.60
N VAL A 192 2.27 3.79 16.67
CA VAL A 192 1.43 3.67 17.86
C VAL A 192 1.00 2.21 18.03
N THR A 193 0.87 1.79 19.29
CA THR A 193 0.39 0.46 19.66
C THR A 193 -0.68 0.60 20.73
N GLU A 194 -1.78 -0.10 20.54
CA GLU A 194 -2.89 -0.22 21.48
C GLU A 194 -3.05 -1.68 21.90
N GLU A 195 -3.67 -1.95 23.05
CA GLU A 195 -3.74 -3.27 23.67
C GLU A 195 -4.61 -4.26 22.89
N ILE A 196 -5.77 -3.81 22.39
CA ILE A 196 -6.78 -4.66 21.77
C ILE A 196 -6.52 -4.84 20.27
N LEU A 197 -6.40 -3.73 19.53
CA LEU A 197 -6.25 -3.75 18.08
C LEU A 197 -4.78 -3.79 17.63
N GLY A 198 -3.83 -3.59 18.54
CA GLY A 198 -2.40 -3.71 18.25
C GLY A 198 -1.78 -2.50 17.57
N ARG A 199 -0.79 -2.74 16.70
CA ARG A 199 0.05 -1.69 16.08
C ARG A 199 -0.62 -1.01 14.89
N LEU A 200 -0.39 0.28 14.71
CA LEU A 200 -0.64 0.95 13.43
C LEU A 200 0.22 0.33 12.33
N THR A 201 -0.33 0.15 11.13
CA THR A 201 0.42 -0.31 9.95
C THR A 201 0.29 0.68 8.80
N VAL A 202 1.33 0.78 7.99
CA VAL A 202 1.39 1.62 6.78
C VAL A 202 1.79 0.74 5.61
N ASN A 203 0.96 0.72 4.56
CA ASN A 203 1.29 0.11 3.28
C ASN A 203 1.40 1.18 2.19
N VAL A 204 2.49 1.13 1.42
CA VAL A 204 2.60 1.82 0.14
C VAL A 204 1.99 0.92 -0.93
N GLY A 205 0.73 1.18 -1.30
CA GLY A 205 -0.05 0.30 -2.15
C GLY A 205 0.00 0.64 -3.63
N ILE A 206 0.19 1.91 -3.98
CA ILE A 206 0.30 2.35 -5.38
C ILE A 206 1.38 3.43 -5.48
N CYS A 207 2.33 3.25 -6.38
CA CYS A 207 3.32 4.25 -6.76
C CYS A 207 3.25 4.46 -8.26
N ARG A 208 3.22 5.73 -8.69
CA ARG A 208 3.42 6.12 -10.08
C ARG A 208 4.34 7.33 -10.14
N TYR A 209 5.28 7.31 -11.06
CA TYR A 209 6.10 8.45 -11.41
C TYR A 209 6.35 8.39 -12.91
N HIS A 210 6.27 9.54 -13.55
CA HIS A 210 6.71 9.72 -14.93
C HIS A 210 7.36 11.09 -15.02
N ARG A 211 8.55 11.17 -15.65
CA ARG A 211 9.37 12.39 -15.67
C ARG A 211 8.61 13.64 -16.13
N TYR A 212 7.78 13.49 -17.16
CA TYR A 212 6.98 14.57 -17.74
C TYR A 212 5.52 14.55 -17.28
N GLY A 213 5.18 13.69 -16.32
CA GLY A 213 3.81 13.43 -15.89
C GLY A 213 3.56 13.79 -14.43
N GLU A 214 2.34 13.48 -14.00
CA GLU A 214 1.95 13.53 -12.59
C GLU A 214 2.52 12.30 -11.86
N ALA A 215 3.20 12.53 -10.74
CA ALA A 215 3.57 11.49 -9.80
C ALA A 215 2.42 11.25 -8.81
N SER A 216 2.22 10.01 -8.40
CA SER A 216 1.24 9.64 -7.40
C SER A 216 1.75 8.61 -6.40
N LEU A 217 1.17 8.66 -5.20
CA LEU A 217 1.42 7.75 -4.10
C LEU A 217 0.09 7.46 -3.41
N THR A 218 -0.28 6.20 -3.25
CA THR A 218 -1.43 5.81 -2.43
C THR A 218 -0.96 4.99 -1.24
N LEU A 219 -1.29 5.49 -0.05
CA LEU A 219 -1.03 4.85 1.22
C LEU A 219 -2.31 4.21 1.74
N ASN A 220 -2.19 3.04 2.35
CA ASN A 220 -3.24 2.45 3.16
C ASN A 220 -2.72 2.26 4.58
N CYS A 221 -3.28 3.03 5.51
CA CYS A 221 -2.94 2.97 6.92
C CYS A 221 -4.05 2.22 7.68
N ARG A 222 -3.65 1.25 8.50
CA ARG A 222 -4.57 0.61 9.46
C ARG A 222 -4.20 1.08 10.85
N TYR A 223 -5.12 1.70 11.55
CA TYR A 223 -4.85 2.35 12.82
C TYR A 223 -5.72 1.77 13.96
N PRO A 224 -5.18 1.64 15.18
CA PRO A 224 -5.94 1.13 16.32
C PRO A 224 -6.87 2.18 16.93
N MET A 225 -7.65 1.81 17.95
CA MET A 225 -8.49 2.75 18.71
C MET A 225 -7.64 3.89 19.30
N GLY A 226 -8.25 5.08 19.41
CA GLY A 226 -7.61 6.25 20.03
C GLY A 226 -6.72 7.08 19.09
N VAL A 227 -6.50 6.65 17.86
CA VAL A 227 -5.85 7.47 16.83
C VAL A 227 -6.88 8.36 16.15
N ASN A 228 -6.60 9.66 16.07
CA ASN A 228 -7.40 10.60 15.31
C ASN A 228 -7.03 10.52 13.81
N PRO A 229 -7.95 10.08 12.92
CA PRO A 229 -7.65 9.93 11.50
C PRO A 229 -7.35 11.27 10.79
N ASP A 230 -7.92 12.37 11.26
CA ASP A 230 -7.66 13.70 10.67
C ASP A 230 -6.26 14.21 11.03
N GLU A 231 -5.82 14.00 12.27
CA GLU A 231 -4.46 14.33 12.69
C GLU A 231 -3.44 13.47 11.94
N LEU A 232 -3.68 12.16 11.83
CA LEU A 232 -2.84 11.23 11.08
C LEU A 232 -2.71 11.65 9.60
N LYS A 233 -3.84 11.95 8.96
CA LYS A 233 -3.89 12.44 7.58
C LYS A 233 -3.07 13.72 7.40
N ASN A 234 -3.30 14.73 8.24
CA ASN A 234 -2.63 16.02 8.12
C ASN A 234 -1.12 15.88 8.35
N TYR A 235 -0.72 15.07 9.34
CA TYR A 235 0.68 14.81 9.65
C TYR A 235 1.42 14.15 8.46
N ILE A 236 0.81 13.15 7.83
CA ILE A 236 1.38 12.51 6.63
C ILE A 236 1.45 13.52 5.47
N ALA A 237 0.41 14.31 5.26
CA ALA A 237 0.38 15.30 4.19
C ALA A 237 1.49 16.37 4.34
N GLU A 238 1.76 16.82 5.56
CA GLU A 238 2.86 17.76 5.86
C GLU A 238 4.24 17.17 5.52
N ARG A 239 4.46 15.88 5.80
CA ARG A 239 5.74 15.19 5.50
C ARG A 239 5.97 14.97 4.01
N LEU A 240 4.90 14.84 3.23
CA LEU A 240 4.97 14.63 1.77
C LEU A 240 4.96 15.93 0.97
N ALA A 241 4.51 17.05 1.56
CA ALA A 241 4.49 18.36 0.90
C ALA A 241 5.86 18.84 0.36
N PRO A 242 7.02 18.60 1.04
CA PRO A 242 8.34 18.90 0.51
C PRO A 242 8.70 18.19 -0.79
N TYR A 243 8.00 17.11 -1.15
CA TYR A 243 8.17 16.37 -2.40
C TYR A 243 7.13 16.77 -3.46
N GLN A 244 6.46 17.91 -3.27
CA GLN A 244 5.43 18.46 -4.16
C GLN A 244 4.20 17.56 -4.37
N LEU A 245 4.02 16.54 -3.53
CA LEU A 245 2.85 15.70 -3.51
C LEU A 245 1.78 16.31 -2.58
N LYS A 246 0.57 16.42 -3.10
CA LYS A 246 -0.60 16.96 -2.39
C LYS A 246 -1.65 15.88 -2.23
N LEU A 247 -2.32 15.88 -1.09
CA LEU A 247 -3.44 14.97 -0.84
C LEU A 247 -4.60 15.30 -1.79
N THR A 248 -5.08 14.31 -2.53
CA THR A 248 -6.15 14.45 -3.53
C THR A 248 -7.37 13.58 -3.25
N SER A 249 -7.20 12.45 -2.55
CA SER A 249 -8.32 11.60 -2.13
C SER A 249 -8.09 11.05 -0.73
N VAL A 250 -9.18 10.89 0.00
CA VAL A 250 -9.23 10.29 1.34
C VAL A 250 -10.41 9.34 1.38
N GLU A 251 -10.13 8.08 1.69
CA GLU A 251 -11.16 7.11 2.04
C GLU A 251 -10.94 6.68 3.49
N HIS A 252 -12.01 6.69 4.27
CA HIS A 252 -11.93 6.47 5.70
C HIS A 252 -13.03 5.50 6.14
N ILE A 253 -12.61 4.45 6.86
CA ILE A 253 -13.47 3.52 7.56
C ILE A 253 -13.08 3.59 9.04
N PRO A 254 -14.01 3.92 9.95
CA PRO A 254 -13.68 4.02 11.37
C PRO A 254 -13.32 2.65 11.97
N SER A 255 -12.50 2.66 13.01
CA SER A 255 -12.26 1.49 13.85
C SER A 255 -13.53 1.10 14.61
N ILE A 256 -13.77 -0.21 14.79
CA ILE A 256 -14.95 -0.74 15.48
C ILE A 256 -14.56 -1.72 16.59
N MET A 257 -15.41 -1.78 17.61
CA MET A 257 -15.51 -2.84 18.63
C MET A 257 -16.94 -3.35 18.68
#